data_AF-A0A932JMU2-F1
#
_entry.id   AF-A0A932JMU2-F1
#
_cell.length_a   1.000
_cell.length_b   1.000
_cell.length_c   1.000
_cell.angle_alpha   90.00
_cell.angle_beta   90.00
_cell.angle_gamma   90.00
#
_symmetry.space_group_name_H-M   'P 1'
#
loop_
_entity.id
_entity.type
_entity.pdbx_description
1 polymer ?
#
loop_
_entity_poly.entity_id
_entity_poly.type
_entity_poly.pdbx_seq_one_letter_code
_entity_poly.pdbx_strand_id
1 'polypeptide(L)'
;SAHNIGVINYEIALLHYNDEEYKEAYYYMNKAGSYNKQYTYSLEFIRILIEQNKKEEASKALQNPEDTITDIYHLRQKSELFLKLKDYKNALKFYTLIHEKDTSINNNEELARTMEGVGEYNVARGYLVADTSTSWNKKNTLLNLFLHDLKYHSGDTCLSSYDSYRELGYTSDPFAAYRLKLFISYPLLPWKFHDFLGALATVFLLIVFILIPYFWILPLYFIGHRWKIVDRSTPDTFIWGLKSFWLVSSGYFIASFAATLIKPELLNWLVNVKSYSASEMTSEEEGVNLLIFVLFFAFFGFATLYRVNVKALLPKAGKTGKMIATTIGFFIILRIITLIYIQIGIRFFDVKADDLTYVPNLLFSSRKDILGLISTYGGLVGILIIGIFVPIYEEIIFRGVILESAKRYIHYNWALILQATLFATIHQQLFLFPVFFGFGIVTALLNKKFGGLIPGIILHIINNTIVVSSMIANHT
;
A
#
# COMPACT_ATOMS: atom_id res chain seq x y z
N SER A 1 28.52 10.02 36.47
CA SER A 1 28.70 8.57 36.73
C SER A 1 28.25 7.77 35.51
N ALA A 2 28.68 6.52 35.35
CA ALA A 2 28.24 5.65 34.26
C ALA A 2 26.70 5.48 34.21
N HIS A 3 26.05 5.51 35.38
CA HIS A 3 24.60 5.50 35.53
C HIS A 3 23.91 6.66 34.78
N ASN A 4 24.38 7.89 34.96
CA ASN A 4 23.78 9.07 34.29
C ASN A 4 23.93 9.00 32.77
N ILE A 5 24.99 8.38 32.26
CA ILE A 5 25.19 8.19 30.81
C ILE A 5 24.19 7.16 30.27
N GLY A 6 23.95 6.07 31.00
CA GLY A 6 22.91 5.09 30.65
C GLY A 6 21.52 5.71 30.52
N VAL A 7 21.11 6.52 31.51
CA VAL A 7 19.83 7.25 31.50
C VAL A 7 19.72 8.19 30.30
N ILE A 8 20.76 8.99 30.02
CA ILE A 8 20.74 9.92 28.87
C ILE A 8 20.55 9.17 27.54
N ASN A 9 21.25 8.05 27.34
CA ASN A 9 21.09 7.29 26.10
C ASN A 9 19.71 6.63 26.01
N TYR A 10 19.11 6.23 27.13
CA TYR A 10 17.74 5.71 27.17
C TYR A 10 16.74 6.79 26.73
N GLU A 11 16.80 8.00 27.29
CA GLU A 11 15.90 9.10 26.92
C GLU A 11 16.08 9.51 25.45
N ILE A 12 17.31 9.56 24.95
CA ILE A 12 17.59 9.82 23.52
C ILE A 12 16.96 8.72 22.65
N ALA A 13 17.04 7.46 23.05
CA ALA A 13 16.41 6.37 22.33
C ALA A 13 14.88 6.52 22.24
N LEU A 14 14.24 7.00 23.32
CA LEU A 14 12.79 7.23 23.34
C LEU A 14 12.37 8.41 22.45
N LEU A 15 13.18 9.47 22.39
CA LEU A 15 12.95 10.58 21.47
C LEU A 15 12.97 10.09 20.01
N HIS A 16 14.03 9.37 19.63
CA HIS A 16 14.13 8.77 18.30
C HIS A 16 12.99 7.78 18.03
N TYR A 17 12.55 6.99 19.02
CA TYR A 17 11.41 6.09 18.85
C TYR A 17 10.10 6.84 18.55
N ASN A 18 9.84 7.94 19.27
CA ASN A 18 8.67 8.78 19.07
C ASN A 18 8.67 9.50 17.72
N ASP A 19 9.86 9.80 17.21
CA ASP A 19 10.07 10.36 15.86
C ASP A 19 10.11 9.27 14.76
N GLU A 20 9.75 8.02 15.10
CA GLU A 20 9.80 6.83 14.22
C GLU A 20 11.19 6.50 13.64
N GLU A 21 12.26 7.04 14.25
CA GLU A 21 13.65 6.82 13.90
C GLU A 21 14.21 5.55 14.57
N TYR A 22 13.60 4.41 14.24
CA TYR A 22 13.84 3.16 14.96
C TYR A 22 15.30 2.69 14.96
N LYS A 23 16.11 3.09 13.96
CA LYS A 23 17.52 2.66 13.85
C LYS A 23 18.40 3.38 14.86
N GLU A 24 18.17 4.69 14.99
CA GLU A 24 18.82 5.50 16.01
C GLU A 24 18.29 5.11 17.39
N ALA A 25 16.98 4.92 17.53
CA ALA A 25 16.38 4.40 18.77
C ALA A 25 17.05 3.08 19.21
N TYR A 26 17.23 2.14 18.28
CA TYR A 26 17.93 0.87 18.55
C TYR A 26 19.40 1.09 18.94
N TYR A 27 20.13 1.96 18.24
CA TYR A 27 21.52 2.28 18.55
C TYR A 27 21.68 2.83 19.97
N TYR A 28 20.91 3.86 20.32
CA TYR A 28 20.96 4.49 21.63
C TYR A 28 20.47 3.56 22.74
N MET A 29 19.48 2.71 22.48
CA MET A 29 18.99 1.75 23.45
C MET A 29 20.03 0.66 23.76
N ASN A 30 20.76 0.16 22.76
CA ASN A 30 21.88 -0.76 23.00
C ASN A 30 23.01 -0.10 23.78
N LYS A 31 23.28 1.18 23.49
CA LYS A 31 24.27 1.95 24.25
C LYS A 31 23.84 2.12 25.71
N ALA A 32 22.56 2.41 25.97
CA ALA A 32 22.00 2.43 27.33
C ALA A 32 22.16 1.04 28.00
N GLY A 33 21.84 -0.04 27.29
CA GLY A 33 22.02 -1.42 27.72
C GLY A 33 23.44 -1.79 28.13
N SER A 34 24.45 -1.22 27.46
CA SER A 34 25.86 -1.44 27.81
C SER A 34 26.24 -0.89 29.19
N TYR A 35 25.51 0.13 29.68
CA TYR A 35 25.70 0.70 31.01
C TYR A 35 24.80 0.06 32.07
N ASN A 36 23.58 -0.33 31.70
CA ASN A 36 22.64 -1.03 32.58
C ASN A 36 21.79 -2.02 31.77
N LYS A 37 21.95 -3.31 32.06
CA LYS A 37 21.21 -4.41 31.39
C LYS A 37 19.69 -4.32 31.57
N GLN A 38 19.18 -3.58 32.56
CA GLN A 38 17.74 -3.40 32.70
C GLN A 38 17.11 -2.79 31.44
N TYR A 39 17.82 -1.92 30.73
CA TYR A 39 17.32 -1.32 29.49
C TYR A 39 17.16 -2.33 28.35
N THR A 40 17.96 -3.41 28.33
CA THR A 40 17.84 -4.48 27.31
C THR A 40 16.62 -5.39 27.52
N TYR A 41 15.91 -5.23 28.64
CA TYR A 41 14.68 -5.96 28.95
C TYR A 41 13.48 -5.03 29.12
N SER A 42 13.67 -3.72 28.87
CA SER A 42 12.58 -2.74 28.92
C SER A 42 11.56 -3.03 27.82
N LEU A 43 10.28 -2.74 28.10
CA LEU A 43 9.21 -2.91 27.12
C LEU A 43 9.43 -1.98 25.91
N GLU A 44 10.04 -0.83 26.14
CA GLU A 44 10.43 0.16 25.14
C GLU A 44 11.48 -0.40 24.18
N PHE A 45 12.52 -1.07 24.70
CA PHE A 45 13.48 -1.75 23.82
C PHE A 45 12.83 -2.87 23.03
N ILE A 46 11.92 -3.63 23.64
CA ILE A 46 11.20 -4.70 22.95
C ILE A 46 10.34 -4.12 21.82
N ARG A 47 9.68 -2.98 22.03
CA ARG A 47 8.97 -2.25 20.97
C ARG A 47 9.91 -1.86 19.84
N ILE A 48 11.07 -1.26 20.16
CA ILE A 48 12.10 -0.90 19.17
C ILE A 48 12.57 -2.14 18.38
N LEU A 49 12.80 -3.27 19.05
CA LEU A 49 13.19 -4.53 18.40
C LEU A 49 12.11 -5.04 17.44
N ILE A 50 10.83 -4.93 17.82
CA ILE A 50 9.71 -5.31 16.95
C ILE A 50 9.68 -4.42 15.70
N GLU A 51 9.80 -3.10 15.85
CA GLU A 51 9.83 -2.16 14.71
C GLU A 51 11.06 -2.39 13.80
N GLN A 52 12.17 -2.85 14.37
CA GLN A 52 13.39 -3.27 13.65
C GLN A 52 13.28 -4.68 13.01
N ASN A 53 12.11 -5.31 13.06
CA ASN A 53 11.88 -6.69 12.60
C ASN A 53 12.80 -7.73 13.28
N LYS A 54 13.31 -7.43 14.49
CA LYS A 54 14.16 -8.31 15.31
C LYS A 54 13.32 -9.16 16.27
N LYS A 55 12.38 -9.91 15.71
CA LYS A 55 11.34 -10.64 16.47
C LYS A 55 11.90 -11.68 17.44
N GLU A 56 12.97 -12.38 17.06
CA GLU A 56 13.60 -13.38 17.94
C GLU A 56 14.26 -12.73 19.17
N GLU A 57 14.94 -11.60 18.98
CA GLU A 57 15.56 -10.84 20.06
C GLU A 57 14.51 -10.25 20.99
N ALA A 58 13.44 -9.68 20.41
CA ALA A 58 12.27 -9.18 21.15
C ALA A 58 11.62 -10.29 21.99
N SER A 59 11.39 -11.47 21.41
CA SER A 59 10.80 -12.60 22.12
C SER A 59 11.65 -13.09 23.29
N LYS A 60 12.98 -13.17 23.10
CA LYS A 60 13.93 -13.52 24.17
C LYS A 60 13.93 -12.49 25.29
N ALA A 61 13.99 -11.20 24.96
CA ALA A 61 13.98 -10.13 25.95
C ALA A 61 12.69 -10.09 26.77
N LEU A 62 11.54 -10.33 26.14
CA LEU A 62 10.22 -10.33 26.78
C LEU A 62 10.01 -11.50 27.77
N GLN A 63 10.74 -12.61 27.55
CA GLN A 63 10.74 -13.79 28.42
C GLN A 63 11.78 -13.72 29.55
N ASN A 64 12.34 -12.54 29.84
CA ASN A 64 13.33 -12.38 30.91
C ASN A 64 12.79 -12.92 32.26
N PRO A 65 13.44 -13.95 32.85
CA PRO A 65 13.00 -14.53 34.12
C PRO A 65 13.22 -13.59 35.32
N GLU A 66 14.02 -12.54 35.18
CA GLU A 66 14.28 -11.55 36.23
C GLU A 66 13.19 -10.45 36.31
N ASP A 67 12.24 -10.42 35.36
CA ASP A 67 11.12 -9.49 35.41
C ASP A 67 10.10 -9.91 36.48
N THR A 68 10.13 -9.20 37.61
CA THR A 68 9.30 -9.45 38.80
C THR A 68 8.09 -8.54 38.90
N ILE A 69 7.88 -7.65 37.92
CA ILE A 69 6.78 -6.70 37.93
C ILE A 69 5.47 -7.44 37.61
N THR A 70 4.49 -7.32 38.50
CA THR A 70 3.22 -8.09 38.46
C THR A 70 1.97 -7.21 38.55
N ASP A 71 2.12 -5.90 38.39
CA ASP A 71 0.97 -5.01 38.27
C ASP A 71 0.25 -5.24 36.93
N ILE A 72 -1.05 -4.93 36.91
CA ILE A 72 -1.93 -5.25 35.79
C ILE A 72 -1.50 -4.51 34.52
N TYR A 73 -1.01 -3.27 34.63
CA TYR A 73 -0.60 -2.47 33.49
C TYR A 73 0.63 -3.08 32.81
N HIS A 74 1.64 -3.48 33.58
CA HIS A 74 2.83 -4.14 33.03
C HIS A 74 2.51 -5.50 32.41
N LEU A 75 1.69 -6.31 33.08
CA LEU A 75 1.24 -7.61 32.53
C LEU A 75 0.49 -7.43 31.21
N ARG A 76 -0.36 -6.41 31.11
CA ARG A 76 -1.08 -6.07 29.88
C ARG A 76 -0.12 -5.72 28.75
N GLN A 77 0.81 -4.80 29.00
CA GLN A 77 1.79 -4.40 27.99
C GLN A 77 2.63 -5.59 27.50
N LYS A 78 3.00 -6.52 28.39
CA LYS A 78 3.67 -7.77 27.99
C LYS A 78 2.79 -8.64 27.11
N SER A 79 1.53 -8.83 27.48
CA SER A 79 0.58 -9.63 26.69
C SER A 79 0.38 -9.07 25.27
N GLU A 80 0.27 -7.75 25.14
CA GLU A 80 0.18 -7.06 23.85
C GLU A 80 1.43 -7.25 22.98
N LEU A 81 2.62 -7.23 23.59
CA LEU A 81 3.88 -7.48 22.88
C LEU A 81 4.02 -8.93 22.43
N PHE A 82 3.62 -9.90 23.26
CA PHE A 82 3.55 -11.32 22.84
C PHE A 82 2.56 -11.52 21.70
N LEU A 83 1.40 -10.85 21.75
CA LEU A 83 0.44 -10.84 20.65
C LEU A 83 1.05 -10.27 19.35
N LYS A 84 1.75 -9.12 19.42
CA LYS A 84 2.47 -8.55 18.27
C LYS A 84 3.52 -9.50 17.69
N LEU A 85 4.17 -10.28 18.53
CA LEU A 85 5.14 -11.30 18.15
C LEU A 85 4.49 -12.61 17.66
N LYS A 86 3.15 -12.71 17.67
CA LYS A 86 2.38 -13.93 17.35
C LYS A 86 2.70 -15.11 18.29
N ASP A 87 3.16 -14.83 19.51
CA ASP A 87 3.39 -15.82 20.56
C ASP A 87 2.16 -15.91 21.47
N TYR A 88 1.12 -16.53 20.92
CA TYR A 88 -0.21 -16.57 21.54
C TYR A 88 -0.25 -17.35 22.85
N LYS A 89 0.63 -18.35 22.99
CA LYS A 89 0.71 -19.18 24.21
C LYS A 89 1.20 -18.34 25.40
N ASN A 90 2.26 -17.55 25.20
CA ASN A 90 2.74 -16.67 26.25
C ASN A 90 1.76 -15.51 26.49
N ALA A 91 1.18 -14.92 25.45
CA ALA A 91 0.13 -13.91 25.60
C ALA A 91 -1.03 -14.42 26.49
N LEU A 92 -1.54 -15.62 26.23
CA LEU A 92 -2.62 -16.25 26.99
C LEU A 92 -2.26 -16.43 28.47
N LYS A 93 -1.01 -16.81 28.77
CA LYS A 93 -0.53 -16.94 30.15
C LYS A 93 -0.67 -15.61 30.90
N PHE A 94 -0.27 -14.50 30.30
CA PHE A 94 -0.37 -13.18 30.93
C PHE A 94 -1.82 -12.70 31.04
N TYR A 95 -2.65 -12.91 30.02
CA TYR A 95 -4.08 -12.60 30.11
C TYR A 95 -4.80 -13.39 31.20
N THR A 96 -4.44 -14.66 31.39
CA THR A 96 -4.98 -15.49 32.48
C THR A 96 -4.62 -14.91 33.84
N LEU A 97 -3.36 -14.49 34.03
CA LEU A 97 -2.91 -13.83 35.27
C LEU A 97 -3.62 -12.48 35.51
N ILE A 98 -3.91 -11.72 34.46
CA ILE A 98 -4.69 -10.47 34.55
C ILE A 98 -6.11 -10.79 35.00
N HIS A 99 -6.76 -11.77 34.36
CA HIS A 99 -8.13 -12.16 34.68
C HIS A 99 -8.28 -12.67 36.13
N GLU A 100 -7.30 -13.42 36.64
CA GLU A 100 -7.25 -13.85 38.04
C GLU A 100 -7.14 -12.68 39.02
N LYS A 101 -6.52 -11.56 38.61
CA LYS A 101 -6.36 -10.35 39.44
C LYS A 101 -7.55 -9.41 39.36
N ASP A 102 -8.06 -9.17 38.14
CA ASP A 102 -9.19 -8.29 37.89
C ASP A 102 -9.94 -8.73 36.63
N THR A 103 -11.13 -9.30 36.84
CA THR A 103 -12.01 -9.75 35.76
C THR A 103 -12.57 -8.62 34.88
N SER A 104 -12.50 -7.36 35.32
CA SER A 104 -13.10 -6.19 34.64
C SER A 104 -12.17 -5.49 33.64
N ILE A 105 -10.87 -5.79 33.64
CA ILE A 105 -9.85 -5.09 32.84
C ILE A 105 -9.59 -5.76 31.47
N ASN A 106 -10.32 -6.82 31.15
CA ASN A 106 -10.08 -7.62 29.96
C ASN A 106 -10.57 -6.93 28.67
N ASN A 107 -9.64 -6.73 27.74
CA ASN A 107 -9.97 -6.35 26.36
C ASN A 107 -10.38 -7.63 25.59
N ASN A 108 -11.69 -7.79 25.40
CA ASN A 108 -12.28 -8.94 24.70
C ASN A 108 -11.74 -9.11 23.28
N GLU A 109 -11.43 -8.03 22.55
CA GLU A 109 -10.85 -8.12 21.21
C GLU A 109 -9.45 -8.74 21.24
N GLU A 110 -8.60 -8.33 22.19
CA GLU A 110 -7.26 -8.91 22.37
C GLU A 110 -7.33 -10.37 22.81
N LEU A 111 -8.27 -10.71 23.70
CA LEU A 111 -8.52 -12.08 24.12
C LEU A 111 -9.02 -12.95 22.96
N ALA A 112 -9.92 -12.42 22.13
CA ALA A 112 -10.37 -13.12 20.94
C ALA A 112 -9.20 -13.43 20.00
N ARG A 113 -8.34 -12.45 19.70
CA ARG A 113 -7.13 -12.65 18.89
C ARG A 113 -6.16 -13.67 19.52
N THR A 114 -6.01 -13.63 20.85
CA THR A 114 -5.20 -14.63 21.57
C THR A 114 -5.77 -16.03 21.41
N MET A 115 -7.08 -16.18 21.57
CA MET A 115 -7.79 -17.47 21.45
C MET A 115 -7.77 -18.00 20.01
N GLU A 116 -7.93 -17.14 19.00
CA GLU A 116 -7.72 -17.50 17.58
C GLU A 116 -6.33 -18.07 17.35
N GLY A 117 -5.31 -17.43 17.92
CA GLY A 117 -3.92 -17.81 17.76
C GLY A 117 -3.54 -19.14 18.41
N VAL A 118 -4.24 -19.55 19.47
CA VAL A 118 -4.10 -20.88 20.08
C VAL A 118 -5.06 -21.93 19.50
N GLY A 119 -5.91 -21.55 18.53
CA GLY A 119 -6.83 -22.45 17.84
C GLY A 119 -8.21 -22.62 18.49
N GLU A 120 -8.53 -21.83 19.52
CA GLU A 120 -9.78 -21.90 20.28
C GLU A 120 -10.83 -20.94 19.70
N TYR A 121 -11.26 -21.17 18.45
CA TYR A 121 -12.12 -20.24 17.71
C TYR A 121 -13.49 -20.02 18.35
N ASN A 122 -14.08 -21.05 18.96
CA ASN A 122 -15.36 -20.90 19.65
C ASN A 122 -15.24 -20.02 20.91
N VAL A 123 -14.13 -20.12 21.62
CA VAL A 123 -13.85 -19.28 22.79
C VAL A 123 -13.59 -17.84 22.34
N ALA A 124 -12.81 -17.65 21.28
CA ALA A 124 -12.59 -16.34 20.67
C ALA A 124 -13.90 -15.65 20.27
N ARG A 125 -14.79 -16.40 19.60
CA ARG A 125 -16.12 -15.93 19.24
C ARG A 125 -16.94 -15.49 20.45
N GLY A 126 -16.84 -16.20 21.58
CA GLY A 126 -17.52 -15.84 22.83
C GLY A 126 -17.17 -14.43 23.29
N TYR A 127 -15.88 -14.06 23.26
CA TYR A 127 -15.43 -12.70 23.58
C TYR A 127 -15.95 -11.67 22.58
N LEU A 128 -15.90 -11.96 21.28
CA LEU A 128 -16.41 -11.06 20.24
C LEU A 128 -17.92 -10.83 20.35
N VAL A 129 -18.69 -11.87 20.67
CA VAL A 129 -20.14 -11.74 20.93
C VAL A 129 -20.39 -10.85 22.14
N ALA A 130 -19.62 -11.00 23.22
CA ALA A 130 -19.75 -10.15 24.41
C ALA A 130 -19.56 -8.66 24.06
N ASP A 131 -18.63 -8.33 23.16
CA ASP A 131 -18.38 -6.95 22.71
C ASP A 131 -19.54 -6.33 21.94
N THR A 132 -20.34 -7.13 21.23
CA THR A 132 -21.50 -6.62 20.47
C THR A 132 -22.62 -6.06 21.35
N SER A 133 -22.60 -6.37 22.65
CA SER A 133 -23.57 -5.86 23.62
C SER A 133 -23.38 -4.37 23.94
N THR A 134 -22.19 -3.83 23.69
CA THR A 134 -21.84 -2.43 23.97
C THR A 134 -22.40 -1.50 22.89
N SER A 135 -22.91 -0.33 23.30
CA SER A 135 -23.44 0.68 22.34
C SER A 135 -22.33 1.52 21.70
N TRP A 136 -21.24 1.72 22.44
CA TRP A 136 -20.05 2.41 21.94
C TRP A 136 -19.32 1.52 20.93
N ASN A 137 -19.05 2.03 19.73
CA ASN A 137 -18.33 1.32 18.66
C ASN A 137 -19.02 0.06 18.09
N LYS A 138 -20.34 -0.05 18.22
CA LYS A 138 -21.15 -1.21 17.78
C LYS A 138 -20.89 -1.67 16.34
N LYS A 139 -20.55 -0.75 15.42
CA LYS A 139 -20.23 -1.07 14.03
C LYS A 139 -18.97 -1.94 13.90
N ASN A 140 -17.89 -1.56 14.58
CA ASN A 140 -16.64 -2.29 14.49
C ASN A 140 -16.69 -3.62 15.25
N THR A 141 -17.39 -3.68 16.39
CA THR A 141 -17.53 -4.95 17.15
C THR A 141 -18.33 -5.99 16.37
N LEU A 142 -19.41 -5.59 15.70
CA LEU A 142 -20.17 -6.47 14.80
C LEU A 142 -19.38 -6.87 13.55
N LEU A 143 -18.57 -5.96 13.00
CA LEU A 143 -17.69 -6.28 11.87
C LEU A 143 -16.62 -7.30 12.27
N ASN A 144 -15.98 -7.12 13.42
CA ASN A 144 -14.97 -8.05 13.95
C ASN A 144 -15.57 -9.45 14.15
N LEU A 145 -16.78 -9.54 14.73
CA LEU A 145 -17.51 -10.81 14.87
C LEU A 145 -17.81 -11.45 13.50
N PHE A 146 -18.28 -10.68 12.53
CA PHE A 146 -18.54 -11.19 11.18
C PHE A 146 -17.24 -11.70 10.51
N LEU A 147 -16.14 -10.95 10.59
CA LEU A 147 -14.86 -11.34 9.99
C LEU A 147 -14.29 -12.61 10.64
N HIS A 148 -14.48 -12.76 11.95
CA HIS A 148 -14.17 -14.00 12.66
C HIS A 148 -15.01 -15.17 12.15
N ASP A 149 -16.33 -15.01 12.12
CA ASP A 149 -17.26 -16.05 11.69
C ASP A 149 -17.02 -16.45 10.21
N LEU A 150 -16.67 -15.48 9.36
CA LEU A 150 -16.33 -15.71 7.95
C LEU A 150 -15.10 -16.61 7.78
N LYS A 151 -14.15 -16.52 8.73
CA LYS A 151 -12.88 -17.24 8.66
C LYS A 151 -12.95 -18.62 9.33
N TYR A 152 -13.72 -18.76 10.41
CA TYR A 152 -13.64 -19.92 11.30
C TYR A 152 -14.95 -20.68 11.49
N HIS A 153 -16.10 -20.13 11.10
CA HIS A 153 -17.42 -20.72 11.39
C HIS A 153 -18.22 -21.04 10.14
N SER A 154 -19.36 -21.72 10.33
CA SER A 154 -20.25 -22.15 9.26
C SER A 154 -20.93 -20.97 8.54
N GLY A 155 -21.41 -21.23 7.32
CA GLY A 155 -22.12 -20.25 6.50
C GLY A 155 -23.34 -19.63 7.21
N ASP A 156 -24.12 -20.42 7.95
CA ASP A 156 -25.29 -19.91 8.70
C ASP A 156 -24.89 -18.97 9.84
N THR A 157 -23.82 -19.32 10.56
CA THR A 157 -23.28 -18.48 11.65
C THR A 157 -22.79 -17.15 11.09
N CYS A 158 -22.04 -17.22 9.99
CA CYS A 158 -21.50 -16.06 9.31
C CYS A 158 -22.59 -15.18 8.69
N LEU A 159 -23.66 -15.77 8.14
CA LEU A 159 -24.81 -15.01 7.64
C LEU A 159 -25.49 -14.23 8.76
N SER A 160 -25.65 -14.83 9.94
CA SER A 160 -26.29 -14.19 11.09
C SER A 160 -25.48 -12.98 11.61
N SER A 161 -24.16 -13.11 11.72
CA SER A 161 -23.29 -11.98 12.11
C SER A 161 -23.18 -10.92 11.01
N TYR A 162 -23.13 -11.32 9.73
CA TYR A 162 -23.22 -10.40 8.59
C TYR A 162 -24.52 -9.58 8.63
N ASP A 163 -25.65 -10.25 8.82
CA ASP A 163 -26.96 -9.62 8.90
C ASP A 163 -27.01 -8.60 10.02
N SER A 164 -26.52 -8.97 11.21
CA SER A 164 -26.45 -8.07 12.37
C SER A 164 -25.60 -6.82 12.08
N TYR A 165 -24.46 -6.97 11.40
CA TYR A 165 -23.62 -5.86 10.95
C TYR A 165 -24.33 -4.99 9.90
N ARG A 166 -24.99 -5.64 8.94
CA ARG A 166 -25.68 -4.99 7.81
C ARG A 166 -26.92 -4.21 8.25
N GLU A 167 -27.60 -4.66 9.30
CA GLU A 167 -28.78 -4.01 9.89
C GLU A 167 -28.49 -2.67 10.56
N LEU A 168 -27.22 -2.36 10.89
CA LEU A 168 -26.83 -1.03 11.36
C LEU A 168 -27.07 0.09 10.32
N GLY A 169 -27.20 -0.28 9.04
CA GLY A 169 -27.64 0.61 7.98
C GLY A 169 -26.82 0.51 6.70
N TYR A 170 -27.16 1.38 5.74
CA TYR A 170 -26.57 1.35 4.40
C TYR A 170 -25.03 1.44 4.42
N THR A 171 -24.47 2.27 5.30
CA THR A 171 -23.02 2.53 5.40
C THR A 171 -22.20 1.34 5.93
N SER A 172 -22.83 0.26 6.40
CA SER A 172 -22.11 -0.95 6.82
C SER A 172 -21.48 -1.68 5.65
N ASP A 173 -22.22 -1.84 4.56
CA ASP A 173 -21.71 -2.50 3.36
C ASP A 173 -22.31 -1.85 2.09
N PRO A 174 -21.96 -0.58 1.82
CA PRO A 174 -22.63 0.23 0.79
C PRO A 174 -22.43 -0.32 -0.63
N PHE A 175 -21.36 -1.08 -0.83
CA PHE A 175 -20.94 -1.68 -2.11
C PHE A 175 -21.03 -3.22 -2.08
N ALA A 176 -21.71 -3.82 -1.08
CA ALA A 176 -21.83 -5.27 -0.94
C ALA A 176 -20.47 -6.02 -1.00
N ALA A 177 -19.39 -5.37 -0.54
CA ALA A 177 -18.05 -5.93 -0.59
C ALA A 177 -17.91 -7.11 0.38
N TYR A 178 -18.45 -6.98 1.59
CA TYR A 178 -18.49 -8.09 2.55
C TYR A 178 -19.50 -9.14 2.15
N ARG A 179 -20.64 -8.76 1.57
CA ARG A 179 -21.57 -9.73 0.98
C ARG A 179 -20.89 -10.57 -0.11
N LEU A 180 -20.09 -9.94 -0.96
CA LEU A 180 -19.36 -10.65 -2.02
C LEU A 180 -18.33 -11.61 -1.43
N LYS A 181 -17.59 -11.20 -0.38
CA LYS A 181 -16.70 -12.12 0.38
C LYS A 181 -17.48 -13.32 0.93
N LEU A 182 -18.65 -13.07 1.53
CA LEU A 182 -19.54 -14.12 2.04
C LEU A 182 -20.04 -15.04 0.92
N PHE A 183 -20.42 -14.49 -0.24
CA PHE A 183 -20.87 -15.24 -1.40
C PHE A 183 -19.76 -16.12 -2.01
N ILE A 184 -18.51 -15.65 -2.03
CA ILE A 184 -17.36 -16.44 -2.51
C ILE A 184 -17.15 -17.67 -1.64
N SER A 185 -17.25 -17.51 -0.30
CA SER A 185 -17.11 -18.63 0.64
C SER A 185 -18.34 -19.54 0.67
N TYR A 186 -19.54 -18.96 0.54
CA TYR A 186 -20.82 -19.63 0.75
C TYR A 186 -21.87 -19.17 -0.29
N PRO A 187 -21.80 -19.65 -1.54
CA PRO A 187 -22.57 -19.10 -2.66
C PRO A 187 -24.08 -19.39 -2.61
N LEU A 188 -24.50 -20.39 -1.81
CA LEU A 188 -25.90 -20.81 -1.70
C LEU A 188 -26.68 -20.08 -0.59
N LEU A 189 -26.02 -19.20 0.18
CA LEU A 189 -26.69 -18.45 1.23
C LEU A 189 -27.66 -17.40 0.63
N PRO A 190 -28.85 -17.22 1.24
CA PRO A 190 -29.87 -16.31 0.73
C PRO A 190 -29.38 -14.86 0.75
N TRP A 191 -29.89 -14.07 -0.20
CA TRP A 191 -29.65 -12.63 -0.29
C TRP A 191 -30.88 -11.87 0.22
N LYS A 192 -30.66 -10.80 0.97
CA LYS A 192 -31.72 -9.87 1.37
C LYS A 192 -31.76 -8.65 0.44
N PHE A 193 -32.86 -7.91 0.46
CA PHE A 193 -33.06 -6.76 -0.44
C PHE A 193 -31.93 -5.69 -0.36
N HIS A 194 -31.49 -5.35 0.86
CA HIS A 194 -30.38 -4.42 1.08
C HIS A 194 -29.01 -4.90 0.55
N ASP A 195 -28.82 -6.19 0.30
CA ASP A 195 -27.61 -6.73 -0.33
C ASP A 195 -27.62 -6.43 -1.83
N PHE A 196 -28.77 -6.60 -2.48
CA PHE A 196 -28.96 -6.27 -3.89
C PHE A 196 -28.74 -4.77 -4.15
N LEU A 197 -29.15 -3.90 -3.22
CA LEU A 197 -28.85 -2.47 -3.33
C LEU A 197 -27.36 -2.18 -3.30
N GLY A 198 -26.60 -2.86 -2.42
CA GLY A 198 -25.14 -2.73 -2.38
C GLY A 198 -24.48 -3.27 -3.65
N ALA A 199 -24.95 -4.39 -4.18
CA ALA A 199 -24.45 -4.95 -5.43
C ALA A 199 -24.74 -4.02 -6.63
N LEU A 200 -25.94 -3.42 -6.67
CA LEU A 200 -26.28 -2.43 -7.69
C LEU A 200 -25.40 -1.18 -7.58
N ALA A 201 -25.09 -0.72 -6.38
CA ALA A 201 -24.17 0.40 -6.16
C ALA A 201 -22.77 0.07 -6.70
N THR A 202 -22.29 -1.17 -6.53
CA THR A 202 -21.03 -1.63 -7.13
C THR A 202 -21.07 -1.65 -8.65
N VAL A 203 -22.15 -2.16 -9.25
CA VAL A 203 -22.32 -2.13 -10.71
C VAL A 203 -22.32 -0.69 -11.22
N PHE A 204 -23.03 0.21 -10.54
CA PHE A 204 -23.04 1.63 -10.88
C PHE A 204 -21.64 2.25 -10.81
N LEU A 205 -20.89 1.96 -9.74
CA LEU A 205 -19.52 2.45 -9.58
C LEU A 205 -18.59 1.94 -10.70
N LEU A 206 -18.72 0.66 -11.09
CA LEU A 206 -17.97 0.11 -12.22
C LEU A 206 -18.33 0.80 -13.54
N ILE A 207 -19.62 1.12 -13.77
CA ILE A 207 -20.04 1.93 -14.93
C ILE A 207 -19.38 3.31 -14.89
N VAL A 208 -19.35 3.96 -13.72
CA VAL A 208 -18.67 5.25 -13.56
C VAL A 208 -17.18 5.15 -13.92
N PHE A 209 -16.47 4.12 -13.49
CA PHE A 209 -15.05 3.91 -13.85
C PHE A 209 -14.82 3.71 -15.35
N ILE A 210 -15.78 3.12 -16.06
CA ILE A 210 -15.77 2.95 -17.51
C ILE A 210 -16.08 4.27 -18.23
N LEU A 211 -16.87 5.15 -17.60
CA LEU A 211 -17.28 6.44 -18.15
C LEU A 211 -16.27 7.57 -17.90
N ILE A 212 -15.62 7.61 -16.74
CA ILE A 212 -14.65 8.66 -16.37
C ILE A 212 -13.59 8.90 -17.46
N PRO A 213 -12.97 7.87 -18.07
CA PRO A 213 -11.94 8.07 -19.10
C PRO A 213 -12.39 8.89 -20.31
N TYR A 214 -13.69 8.93 -20.62
CA TYR A 214 -14.20 9.78 -21.71
C TYR A 214 -13.92 11.26 -21.49
N PHE A 215 -13.68 11.71 -20.25
CA PHE A 215 -13.30 13.08 -19.93
C PHE A 215 -12.01 13.53 -20.64
N TRP A 216 -11.04 12.63 -20.83
CA TRP A 216 -9.81 12.93 -21.60
C TRP A 216 -9.80 12.31 -22.99
N ILE A 217 -10.53 11.21 -23.22
CA ILE A 217 -10.58 10.56 -24.54
C ILE A 217 -11.40 11.38 -25.55
N LEU A 218 -12.54 11.97 -25.16
CA LEU A 218 -13.39 12.73 -26.08
C LEU A 218 -12.73 14.03 -26.56
N PRO A 219 -12.16 14.88 -25.69
CA PRO A 219 -11.46 16.08 -26.16
C PRO A 219 -10.34 15.74 -27.16
N LEU A 220 -9.56 14.70 -26.86
CA LEU A 220 -8.49 14.22 -27.73
C LEU A 220 -9.03 13.79 -29.11
N TYR A 221 -10.14 13.03 -29.13
CA TYR A 221 -10.82 12.65 -30.36
C TYR A 221 -11.27 13.87 -31.19
N PHE A 222 -11.97 14.82 -30.55
CA PHE A 222 -12.52 16.01 -31.21
C PHE A 222 -11.44 16.95 -31.74
N ILE A 223 -10.37 17.19 -30.98
CA ILE A 223 -9.23 18.01 -31.42
C ILE A 223 -8.63 17.43 -32.71
N GLY A 224 -8.38 16.13 -32.74
CA GLY A 224 -7.75 15.48 -33.89
C GLY A 224 -8.64 15.38 -35.13
N HIS A 225 -9.97 15.28 -34.96
CA HIS A 225 -10.90 15.06 -36.08
C HIS A 225 -11.60 16.33 -36.59
N ARG A 226 -12.01 17.23 -35.71
CA ARG A 226 -12.86 18.38 -36.07
C ARG A 226 -12.11 19.69 -36.18
N TRP A 227 -11.13 19.92 -35.32
CA TRP A 227 -10.49 21.23 -35.26
C TRP A 227 -9.34 21.39 -36.25
N LYS A 228 -8.73 20.30 -36.74
CA LYS A 228 -7.60 20.34 -37.70
C LYS A 228 -6.49 21.33 -37.31
N ILE A 229 -6.35 21.66 -36.02
CA ILE A 229 -5.38 22.64 -35.50
C ILE A 229 -3.95 22.07 -35.50
N VAL A 230 -3.75 20.80 -35.90
CA VAL A 230 -2.53 20.08 -35.58
C VAL A 230 -2.02 19.17 -36.69
N ASP A 231 -0.72 19.29 -36.97
CA ASP A 231 0.02 18.44 -37.88
C ASP A 231 0.01 16.98 -37.39
N ARG A 232 -0.47 16.05 -38.23
CA ARG A 232 -0.67 14.66 -37.84
C ARG A 232 0.60 13.88 -38.12
N SER A 233 1.20 13.24 -37.11
CA SER A 233 2.22 12.22 -37.39
C SER A 233 1.54 10.98 -37.98
N THR A 234 1.88 10.63 -39.23
CA THR A 234 1.49 9.34 -39.82
C THR A 234 2.08 8.21 -38.97
N PRO A 235 1.28 7.25 -38.47
CA PRO A 235 1.79 6.19 -37.61
C PRO A 235 2.51 5.15 -38.47
N ASP A 236 3.85 5.10 -38.41
CA ASP A 236 4.60 4.14 -39.22
C ASP A 236 4.50 2.68 -38.74
N THR A 237 4.13 2.38 -37.48
CA THR A 237 4.29 0.99 -36.98
C THR A 237 3.46 0.54 -35.76
N PHE A 238 2.67 1.39 -35.07
CA PHE A 238 2.00 0.98 -33.83
C PHE A 238 0.49 0.83 -33.93
N ILE A 239 -0.08 -0.05 -33.10
CA ILE A 239 -1.46 -0.58 -33.21
C ILE A 239 -2.41 0.03 -32.16
N TRP A 240 -1.89 0.65 -31.09
CA TRP A 240 -2.71 1.24 -30.03
C TRP A 240 -3.38 2.55 -30.45
N GLY A 241 -4.69 2.63 -30.27
CA GLY A 241 -5.50 3.84 -30.46
C GLY A 241 -6.34 4.14 -29.22
N LEU A 242 -7.29 5.09 -29.35
CA LEU A 242 -8.09 5.56 -28.22
C LEU A 242 -8.84 4.46 -27.46
N LYS A 243 -9.18 3.34 -28.11
CA LYS A 243 -9.78 2.17 -27.41
C LYS A 243 -8.83 1.56 -26.38
N SER A 244 -7.54 1.43 -26.72
CA SER A 244 -6.53 0.93 -25.80
C SER A 244 -6.26 1.95 -24.69
N PHE A 245 -6.21 3.24 -25.02
CA PHE A 245 -6.07 4.30 -24.01
C PHE A 245 -7.26 4.28 -23.03
N TRP A 246 -8.49 4.23 -23.54
CA TRP A 246 -9.68 4.09 -22.71
C TRP A 246 -9.64 2.83 -21.83
N LEU A 247 -9.18 1.69 -22.36
CA LEU A 247 -9.08 0.43 -21.62
C LEU A 247 -8.12 0.54 -20.44
N VAL A 248 -6.90 1.05 -20.64
CA VAL A 248 -5.92 1.18 -19.55
C VAL A 248 -6.35 2.24 -18.53
N SER A 249 -7.00 3.31 -18.98
CA SER A 249 -7.59 4.32 -18.11
C SER A 249 -8.71 3.77 -17.22
N SER A 250 -9.62 2.97 -17.79
CA SER A 250 -10.67 2.27 -17.02
C SER A 250 -10.03 1.25 -16.07
N GLY A 251 -9.00 0.55 -16.55
CA GLY A 251 -8.24 -0.43 -15.79
C GLY A 251 -7.59 0.12 -14.54
N TYR A 252 -7.09 1.37 -14.56
CA TYR A 252 -6.56 2.04 -13.38
C TYR A 252 -7.61 2.14 -12.27
N PHE A 253 -8.80 2.68 -12.57
CA PHE A 253 -9.86 2.81 -11.57
C PHE A 253 -10.37 1.47 -11.04
N ILE A 254 -10.52 0.48 -11.93
CA ILE A 254 -10.92 -0.88 -11.55
C ILE A 254 -9.85 -1.52 -10.66
N ALA A 255 -8.56 -1.35 -10.98
CA ALA A 255 -7.46 -1.85 -10.15
C ALA A 255 -7.43 -1.18 -8.77
N SER A 256 -7.63 0.15 -8.70
CA SER A 256 -7.73 0.88 -7.44
C SER A 256 -8.90 0.38 -6.59
N PHE A 257 -10.07 0.21 -7.20
CA PHE A 257 -11.23 -0.33 -6.49
C PHE A 257 -10.99 -1.76 -6.00
N ALA A 258 -10.46 -2.64 -6.85
CA ALA A 258 -10.12 -4.02 -6.47
C ALA A 258 -9.17 -4.06 -5.27
N ALA A 259 -8.15 -3.20 -5.25
CA ALA A 259 -7.22 -3.09 -4.13
C ALA A 259 -7.93 -2.69 -2.83
N THR A 260 -8.87 -1.73 -2.87
CA THR A 260 -9.63 -1.32 -1.68
C THR A 260 -10.53 -2.40 -1.10
N LEU A 261 -10.85 -3.47 -1.85
CA LEU A 261 -11.67 -4.57 -1.33
C LEU A 261 -10.97 -5.38 -0.22
N ILE A 262 -9.65 -5.21 -0.04
CA ILE A 262 -8.95 -5.79 1.12
C ILE A 262 -9.56 -5.24 2.42
N LYS A 263 -9.80 -3.92 2.46
CA LYS A 263 -10.36 -3.16 3.58
C LYS A 263 -11.50 -2.27 3.08
N PRO A 264 -12.71 -2.84 2.81
CA PRO A 264 -13.82 -2.14 2.19
C PRO A 264 -14.30 -0.89 2.92
N GLU A 265 -14.00 -0.77 4.21
CA GLU A 265 -14.23 0.41 5.02
C GLU A 265 -13.62 1.65 4.37
N LEU A 266 -12.51 1.49 3.63
CA LEU A 266 -11.93 2.57 2.85
C LEU A 266 -12.90 3.20 1.87
N LEU A 267 -13.85 2.46 1.33
CA LEU A 267 -14.83 3.00 0.38
C LEU A 267 -15.89 3.88 1.05
N ASN A 268 -15.99 3.89 2.39
CA ASN A 268 -16.99 4.67 3.10
C ASN A 268 -16.83 6.18 2.89
N TRP A 269 -15.64 6.68 2.53
CA TRP A 269 -15.44 8.10 2.20
C TRP A 269 -16.32 8.54 1.02
N LEU A 270 -16.65 7.63 0.09
CA LEU A 270 -17.52 7.91 -1.06
C LEU A 270 -18.98 8.18 -0.65
N VAL A 271 -19.36 7.75 0.54
CA VAL A 271 -20.76 7.71 1.00
C VAL A 271 -20.98 8.54 2.27
N ASN A 272 -19.95 8.75 3.09
CA ASN A 272 -20.03 9.48 4.35
C ASN A 272 -18.77 10.33 4.62
N VAL A 273 -18.74 11.51 4.01
CA VAL A 273 -17.59 12.46 4.05
C VAL A 273 -17.36 13.09 5.44
N LYS A 274 -18.36 13.12 6.34
CA LYS A 274 -18.31 13.93 7.57
C LYS A 274 -17.85 13.20 8.85
N SER A 275 -17.76 11.87 8.84
CA SER A 275 -17.48 11.07 10.06
C SER A 275 -16.50 9.93 9.81
N TYR A 276 -15.63 10.07 8.81
CA TYR A 276 -14.77 8.99 8.38
C TYR A 276 -13.47 8.94 9.20
N SER A 277 -13.36 7.93 10.06
CA SER A 277 -12.10 7.45 10.64
C SER A 277 -12.00 5.95 10.39
N ALA A 278 -11.47 5.53 9.24
CA ALA A 278 -11.09 4.13 9.10
C ALA A 278 -9.86 3.86 9.95
N SER A 279 -9.78 2.65 10.52
CA SER A 279 -8.55 2.16 11.11
C SER A 279 -7.46 2.13 10.04
N GLU A 280 -6.24 2.51 10.42
CA GLU A 280 -5.08 2.40 9.53
C GLU A 280 -4.92 0.95 9.07
N MET A 281 -4.40 0.77 7.85
CA MET A 281 -4.07 -0.57 7.38
C MET A 281 -2.90 -1.12 8.17
N THR A 282 -2.90 -2.42 8.43
CA THR A 282 -1.68 -3.12 8.85
C THR A 282 -0.69 -3.18 7.69
N SER A 283 0.60 -3.32 7.97
CA SER A 283 1.63 -3.45 6.92
C SER A 283 1.36 -4.62 5.97
N GLU A 284 0.74 -5.69 6.47
CA GLU A 284 0.30 -6.82 5.66
C GLU A 284 -0.84 -6.44 4.70
N GLU A 285 -1.84 -5.71 5.19
CA GLU A 285 -2.94 -5.18 4.36
C GLU A 285 -2.41 -4.20 3.30
N GLU A 286 -1.47 -3.33 3.65
CA GLU A 286 -0.82 -2.39 2.72
C GLU A 286 -0.06 -3.13 1.61
N GLY A 287 0.74 -4.15 1.97
CA GLY A 287 1.47 -4.97 1.01
C GLY A 287 0.56 -5.74 0.06
N VAL A 288 -0.53 -6.32 0.59
CA VAL A 288 -1.55 -7.02 -0.22
C VAL A 288 -2.31 -6.05 -1.12
N ASN A 289 -2.69 -4.88 -0.61
CA ASN A 289 -3.35 -3.83 -1.38
C ASN A 289 -2.54 -3.45 -2.62
N LEU A 290 -1.23 -3.21 -2.44
CA LEU A 290 -0.31 -2.89 -3.53
C LEU A 290 -0.22 -4.01 -4.56
N LEU A 291 -0.11 -5.28 -4.12
CA LEU A 291 -0.05 -6.42 -5.03
C LEU A 291 -1.32 -6.53 -5.88
N ILE A 292 -2.49 -6.39 -5.26
CA ILE A 292 -3.77 -6.43 -6.00
C ILE A 292 -3.81 -5.32 -7.05
N PHE A 293 -3.48 -4.08 -6.66
CA PHE A 293 -3.43 -2.96 -7.59
C PHE A 293 -2.49 -3.23 -8.77
N VAL A 294 -1.25 -3.62 -8.48
CA VAL A 294 -0.20 -3.91 -9.47
C VAL A 294 -0.64 -5.00 -10.44
N LEU A 295 -1.15 -6.13 -9.93
CA LEU A 295 -1.56 -7.25 -10.76
C LEU A 295 -2.75 -6.91 -11.66
N PHE A 296 -3.76 -6.22 -11.13
CA PHE A 296 -4.91 -5.80 -11.91
C PHE A 296 -4.53 -4.75 -12.97
N PHE A 297 -3.74 -3.74 -12.61
CA PHE A 297 -3.36 -2.71 -13.57
C PHE A 297 -2.43 -3.25 -14.66
N ALA A 298 -1.49 -4.13 -14.29
CA ALA A 298 -0.64 -4.85 -15.23
C ALA A 298 -1.46 -5.71 -16.18
N PHE A 299 -2.52 -6.38 -15.71
CA PHE A 299 -3.43 -7.14 -16.57
C PHE A 299 -4.01 -6.27 -17.70
N PHE A 300 -4.52 -5.07 -17.38
CA PHE A 300 -5.03 -4.15 -18.40
C PHE A 300 -3.94 -3.65 -19.36
N GLY A 301 -2.74 -3.39 -18.85
CA GLY A 301 -1.58 -3.04 -19.67
C GLY A 301 -1.20 -4.15 -20.66
N PHE A 302 -1.01 -5.37 -20.17
CA PHE A 302 -0.63 -6.52 -20.99
C PHE A 302 -1.75 -6.98 -21.94
N ALA A 303 -3.02 -6.82 -21.57
CA ALA A 303 -4.15 -7.11 -22.46
C ALA A 303 -4.09 -6.27 -23.75
N THR A 304 -3.48 -5.08 -23.72
CA THR A 304 -3.26 -4.27 -24.92
C THR A 304 -2.24 -4.85 -25.89
N LEU A 305 -1.44 -5.85 -25.48
CA LEU A 305 -0.44 -6.51 -26.33
C LEU A 305 -1.02 -7.57 -27.25
N TYR A 306 -2.29 -7.98 -27.09
CA TYR A 306 -2.90 -9.09 -27.84
C TYR A 306 -2.79 -8.97 -29.37
N ARG A 307 -2.64 -7.75 -29.90
CA ARG A 307 -2.45 -7.49 -31.34
C ARG A 307 -1.14 -6.80 -31.68
N VAL A 308 -0.23 -6.66 -30.73
CA VAL A 308 1.03 -5.93 -30.92
C VAL A 308 2.12 -6.92 -31.34
N ASN A 309 2.83 -6.61 -32.43
CA ASN A 309 4.03 -7.35 -32.77
C ASN A 309 5.11 -7.08 -31.72
N VAL A 310 5.60 -8.11 -31.03
CA VAL A 310 6.61 -7.98 -29.97
C VAL A 310 7.89 -7.28 -30.46
N LYS A 311 8.22 -7.38 -31.76
CA LYS A 311 9.34 -6.63 -32.35
C LYS A 311 9.18 -5.12 -32.25
N ALA A 312 7.95 -4.62 -32.14
CA ALA A 312 7.68 -3.20 -31.91
C ALA A 312 8.16 -2.73 -30.53
N LEU A 313 8.35 -3.63 -29.57
CA LEU A 313 8.93 -3.28 -28.27
C LEU A 313 10.45 -3.09 -28.35
N LEU A 314 11.11 -3.71 -29.33
CA LEU A 314 12.56 -3.71 -29.46
C LEU A 314 13.10 -2.40 -30.06
N PRO A 315 14.32 -1.98 -29.69
CA PRO A 315 14.96 -0.84 -30.30
C PRO A 315 15.35 -1.14 -31.76
N LYS A 316 15.48 -0.08 -32.57
CA LYS A 316 15.96 -0.18 -33.95
C LYS A 316 17.38 -0.76 -33.97
N ALA A 317 17.61 -1.73 -34.86
CA ALA A 317 18.89 -2.44 -34.99
C ALA A 317 20.08 -1.49 -35.22
N GLY A 318 21.25 -1.85 -34.68
CA GLY A 318 22.52 -1.15 -34.91
C GLY A 318 22.80 0.07 -34.01
N LYS A 319 22.02 0.29 -32.94
CA LYS A 319 22.19 1.47 -32.04
C LYS A 319 22.47 1.13 -30.56
N THR A 320 22.80 -0.11 -30.23
CA THR A 320 22.88 -0.60 -28.84
C THR A 320 23.86 0.19 -27.96
N GLY A 321 25.11 0.41 -28.41
CA GLY A 321 26.10 1.16 -27.61
C GLY A 321 25.69 2.61 -27.36
N LYS A 322 25.18 3.30 -28.39
CA LYS A 322 24.68 4.68 -28.29
C LYS A 322 23.43 4.78 -27.40
N MET A 323 22.59 3.75 -27.42
CA MET A 323 21.43 3.61 -26.55
C MET A 323 21.86 3.54 -25.10
N ILE A 324 22.75 2.61 -24.75
CA ILE A 324 23.26 2.45 -23.38
C ILE A 324 23.88 3.76 -22.89
N ALA A 325 24.79 4.37 -23.67
CA ALA A 325 25.43 5.62 -23.28
C ALA A 325 24.42 6.78 -23.10
N THR A 326 23.42 6.89 -23.98
CA THR A 326 22.38 7.92 -23.85
C THR A 326 21.50 7.68 -22.62
N THR A 327 21.11 6.43 -22.35
CA THR A 327 20.30 6.06 -21.19
C THR A 327 21.04 6.36 -19.89
N ILE A 328 22.32 6.01 -19.79
CA ILE A 328 23.17 6.35 -18.63
C ILE A 328 23.30 7.86 -18.47
N GLY A 329 23.56 8.59 -19.55
CA GLY A 329 23.67 10.05 -19.52
C GLY A 329 22.39 10.71 -18.98
N PHE A 330 21.22 10.31 -19.50
CA PHE A 330 19.94 10.80 -19.00
C PHE A 330 19.67 10.40 -17.55
N PHE A 331 20.03 9.18 -17.14
CA PHE A 331 19.90 8.74 -15.76
C PHE A 331 20.67 9.64 -14.79
N ILE A 332 21.95 9.91 -15.10
CA ILE A 332 22.80 10.78 -14.28
C ILE A 332 22.22 12.20 -14.21
N ILE A 333 21.81 12.76 -15.36
CA ILE A 333 21.20 14.11 -15.42
C ILE A 333 19.93 14.17 -14.57
N LEU A 334 19.01 13.21 -14.74
CA LEU A 334 17.79 13.13 -13.95
C LEU A 334 18.09 13.04 -12.46
N ARG A 335 19.11 12.27 -12.07
CA ARG A 335 19.49 12.12 -10.67
C ARG A 335 20.04 13.42 -10.08
N ILE A 336 20.91 14.11 -10.81
CA ILE A 336 21.45 15.42 -10.40
C ILE A 336 20.32 16.44 -10.26
N ILE A 337 19.43 16.53 -11.25
CA ILE A 337 18.27 17.44 -11.20
C ILE A 337 17.37 17.11 -10.00
N THR A 338 17.09 15.83 -9.77
CA THR A 338 16.28 15.37 -8.64
C THR A 338 16.92 15.76 -7.30
N LEU A 339 18.24 15.56 -7.15
CA LEU A 339 18.96 15.94 -5.93
C LEU A 339 18.92 17.45 -5.69
N ILE A 340 19.15 18.26 -6.72
CA ILE A 340 19.06 19.72 -6.63
C ILE A 340 17.64 20.14 -6.25
N TYR A 341 16.62 19.56 -6.90
CA TYR A 341 15.21 19.84 -6.61
C TYR A 341 14.86 19.53 -5.15
N ILE A 342 15.25 18.36 -4.67
CA ILE A 342 15.03 17.95 -3.28
C ILE A 342 15.74 18.92 -2.31
N GLN A 343 16.99 19.30 -2.57
CA GLN A 343 17.73 20.25 -1.73
C GLN A 343 17.08 21.64 -1.69
N ILE A 344 16.52 22.11 -2.80
CA ILE A 344 15.74 23.36 -2.85
C ILE A 344 14.45 23.20 -2.04
N GLY A 345 13.76 22.06 -2.19
CA GLY A 345 12.62 21.66 -1.37
C GLY A 345 12.90 21.84 0.12
N ILE A 346 13.98 21.21 0.60
CA ILE A 346 14.39 21.26 2.00
C ILE A 346 14.63 22.69 2.48
N ARG A 347 15.36 23.48 1.68
CA ARG A 347 15.81 24.80 2.09
C ARG A 347 14.71 25.85 2.08
N PHE A 348 13.76 25.76 1.15
CA PHE A 348 12.84 26.88 0.86
C PHE A 348 11.37 26.58 1.16
N PHE A 349 10.98 25.31 1.28
CA PHE A 349 9.58 24.93 1.46
C PHE A 349 9.30 24.32 2.84
N ASP A 350 10.21 24.51 3.80
CA ASP A 350 10.18 23.94 5.16
C ASP A 350 9.90 22.42 5.15
N VAL A 351 10.32 21.77 4.07
CA VAL A 351 10.27 20.33 3.91
C VAL A 351 11.43 19.79 4.73
N LYS A 352 11.17 19.18 5.89
CA LYS A 352 12.26 18.58 6.67
C LYS A 352 12.96 17.52 5.81
N ALA A 353 14.26 17.31 6.02
CA ALA A 353 14.95 16.16 5.42
C ALA A 353 14.21 14.86 5.74
N ASP A 354 13.55 14.85 6.90
CA ASP A 354 12.68 13.77 7.37
C ASP A 354 11.30 13.79 6.72
N ASP A 355 10.75 14.93 6.29
CA ASP A 355 9.51 14.96 5.50
C ASP A 355 9.71 14.40 4.06
N LEU A 356 10.96 14.22 3.62
CA LEU A 356 11.31 13.59 2.33
C LEU A 356 11.59 12.10 2.45
N THR A 357 11.97 11.63 3.64
CA THR A 357 11.94 10.20 3.97
C THR A 357 10.50 9.81 4.32
N TYR A 358 9.77 10.61 5.10
CA TYR A 358 8.41 10.39 5.59
C TYR A 358 7.40 11.35 4.93
N VAL A 359 6.85 10.95 3.78
CA VAL A 359 5.67 11.63 3.21
C VAL A 359 4.40 10.81 3.49
N PRO A 360 3.47 11.27 4.35
CA PRO A 360 2.18 10.61 4.58
C PRO A 360 1.12 10.98 3.53
N ASN A 361 0.45 9.94 3.03
CA ASN A 361 -1.00 9.81 2.80
C ASN A 361 -1.76 10.92 2.05
N LEU A 362 -2.08 10.71 0.77
CA LEU A 362 -3.44 10.33 0.38
C LEU A 362 -3.48 9.85 -1.09
N LEU A 363 -3.92 8.59 -1.24
CA LEU A 363 -4.24 7.84 -2.45
C LEU A 363 -3.02 7.19 -3.19
N PHE A 364 -3.01 5.85 -3.11
CA PHE A 364 -2.58 4.78 -4.03
C PHE A 364 -1.24 4.80 -4.82
N SER A 365 -0.16 5.25 -4.18
CA SER A 365 1.15 4.56 -4.20
C SER A 365 2.09 5.26 -3.22
N SER A 366 1.97 4.94 -1.93
CA SER A 366 2.76 5.58 -0.87
C SER A 366 3.90 4.66 -0.44
N ARG A 367 4.99 5.25 0.11
CA ARG A 367 6.11 4.50 0.71
C ARG A 367 5.62 3.37 1.62
N LYS A 368 4.54 3.61 2.39
CA LYS A 368 3.91 2.64 3.29
C LYS A 368 3.54 1.35 2.58
N ASP A 369 2.90 1.42 1.42
CA ASP A 369 2.52 0.25 0.62
C ASP A 369 3.74 -0.60 0.20
N ILE A 370 4.83 0.05 -0.22
CA ILE A 370 6.08 -0.61 -0.61
C ILE A 370 6.77 -1.23 0.61
N LEU A 371 6.77 -0.53 1.75
CA LEU A 371 7.31 -1.06 3.00
C LEU A 371 6.46 -2.21 3.54
N GLY A 372 5.14 -2.13 3.44
CA GLY A 372 4.22 -3.22 3.72
C GLY A 372 4.58 -4.46 2.92
N LEU A 373 4.72 -4.33 1.60
CA LEU A 373 5.19 -5.42 0.74
C LEU A 373 6.54 -6.01 1.18
N ILE A 374 7.53 -5.16 1.46
CA ILE A 374 8.88 -5.59 1.88
C ILE A 374 8.84 -6.28 3.24
N SER A 375 8.08 -5.76 4.20
CA SER A 375 7.96 -6.29 5.55
C SER A 375 7.22 -7.63 5.58
N THR A 376 6.21 -7.79 4.72
CA THR A 376 5.38 -9.00 4.64
C THR A 376 6.03 -10.10 3.80
N TYR A 377 6.60 -9.76 2.65
CA TYR A 377 7.08 -10.74 1.66
C TYR A 377 8.60 -10.72 1.42
N GLY A 378 9.32 -9.78 2.04
CA GLY A 378 10.77 -9.66 1.95
C GLY A 378 11.27 -8.74 0.84
N GLY A 379 12.50 -8.25 1.01
CA GLY A 379 13.12 -7.30 0.08
C GLY A 379 13.28 -7.82 -1.36
N LEU A 380 13.51 -9.13 -1.55
CA LEU A 380 13.59 -9.72 -2.89
C LEU A 380 12.27 -9.59 -3.66
N VAL A 381 11.13 -9.80 -2.99
CA VAL A 381 9.81 -9.60 -3.60
C VAL A 381 9.60 -8.13 -3.94
N GLY A 382 10.03 -7.21 -3.06
CA GLY A 382 10.06 -5.78 -3.36
C GLY A 382 10.83 -5.44 -4.65
N ILE A 383 12.02 -6.01 -4.83
CA ILE A 383 12.84 -5.79 -6.05
C ILE A 383 12.14 -6.37 -7.30
N LEU A 384 11.63 -7.61 -7.22
CA LEU A 384 10.98 -8.26 -8.36
C LEU A 384 9.71 -7.52 -8.79
N ILE A 385 8.89 -7.07 -7.83
CA ILE A 385 7.63 -6.41 -8.12
C ILE A 385 7.85 -4.93 -8.47
N ILE A 386 8.42 -4.14 -7.57
CA ILE A 386 8.52 -2.68 -7.72
C ILE A 386 9.72 -2.27 -8.58
N GLY A 387 10.83 -3.00 -8.44
CA GLY A 387 12.06 -2.74 -9.20
C GLY A 387 11.99 -3.19 -10.65
N ILE A 388 11.25 -4.27 -10.96
CA ILE A 388 11.24 -4.89 -12.29
C ILE A 388 9.86 -4.92 -12.92
N PHE A 389 8.88 -5.57 -12.29
CA PHE A 389 7.57 -5.83 -12.90
C PHE A 389 6.76 -4.55 -13.15
N VAL A 390 6.73 -3.64 -12.17
CA VAL A 390 6.03 -2.35 -12.27
C VAL A 390 6.52 -1.50 -13.46
N PRO A 391 7.83 -1.20 -13.57
CA PRO A 391 8.38 -0.50 -14.73
C PRO A 391 7.96 -1.06 -16.09
N ILE A 392 7.85 -2.39 -16.21
CA ILE A 392 7.51 -3.04 -17.49
C ILE A 392 6.09 -2.67 -17.93
N TYR A 393 5.09 -2.89 -17.08
CA TYR A 393 3.71 -2.60 -17.47
C TYR A 393 3.47 -1.09 -17.56
N GLU A 394 4.15 -0.27 -16.76
CA GLU A 394 4.02 1.19 -16.82
C GLU A 394 4.58 1.76 -18.13
N GLU A 395 5.73 1.29 -18.60
CA GLU A 395 6.23 1.72 -19.92
C GLU A 395 5.29 1.30 -21.05
N ILE A 396 4.68 0.11 -20.97
CA ILE A 396 3.65 -0.35 -21.91
C ILE A 396 2.44 0.57 -21.87
N ILE A 397 1.92 0.90 -20.69
CA ILE A 397 0.73 1.74 -20.55
C ILE A 397 1.02 3.17 -20.98
N PHE A 398 2.04 3.81 -20.42
CA PHE A 398 2.26 5.24 -20.61
C PHE A 398 2.92 5.54 -21.96
N ARG A 399 4.01 4.86 -22.31
CA ARG A 399 4.79 5.17 -23.52
C ARG A 399 4.28 4.38 -24.71
N GLY A 400 3.82 3.15 -24.48
CA GLY A 400 3.13 2.36 -25.49
C GLY A 400 1.73 2.89 -25.75
N VAL A 401 0.80 2.67 -24.84
CA VAL A 401 -0.62 2.90 -25.10
C VAL A 401 -0.98 4.38 -25.14
N ILE A 402 -0.70 5.15 -24.09
CA ILE A 402 -1.16 6.53 -23.93
C ILE A 402 -0.50 7.45 -24.96
N LEU A 403 0.84 7.48 -25.00
CA LEU A 403 1.59 8.35 -25.91
C LEU A 403 1.32 8.03 -27.39
N GLU A 404 1.35 6.76 -27.78
CA GLU A 404 1.11 6.37 -29.18
C GLU A 404 -0.34 6.57 -29.59
N SER A 405 -1.30 6.44 -28.66
CA SER A 405 -2.70 6.77 -28.95
C SER A 405 -2.88 8.27 -29.11
N ALA A 406 -2.34 9.08 -28.21
CA ALA A 406 -2.52 10.53 -28.21
C ALA A 406 -1.87 11.20 -29.43
N LYS A 407 -0.65 10.80 -29.80
CA LYS A 407 0.08 11.43 -30.93
C LYS A 407 -0.59 11.23 -32.30
N ARG A 408 -1.59 10.34 -32.41
CA ARG A 408 -2.42 10.20 -33.63
C ARG A 408 -3.43 11.35 -33.80
N TYR A 409 -3.75 12.04 -32.71
CA TYR A 409 -4.81 13.06 -32.67
C TYR A 409 -4.26 14.45 -32.36
N ILE A 410 -3.11 14.55 -31.69
CA ILE A 410 -2.45 15.82 -31.34
C ILE A 410 -0.94 15.75 -31.64
N HIS A 411 -0.29 16.91 -31.64
CA HIS A 411 1.13 17.04 -31.91
C HIS A 411 1.93 16.26 -30.88
N TYR A 412 3.07 15.69 -31.29
CA TYR A 412 3.91 14.88 -30.43
C TYR A 412 4.23 15.57 -29.09
N ASN A 413 4.53 16.87 -29.09
CA ASN A 413 4.86 17.59 -27.85
C ASN A 413 3.67 17.66 -26.87
N TRP A 414 2.44 17.80 -27.36
CA TRP A 414 1.25 17.79 -26.50
C TRP A 414 0.92 16.38 -26.01
N ALA A 415 1.08 15.36 -26.86
CA ALA A 415 0.96 13.97 -26.44
C ALA A 415 1.99 13.58 -25.37
N LEU A 416 3.22 14.08 -25.51
CA LEU A 416 4.31 13.92 -24.54
C LEU A 416 3.95 14.57 -23.19
N ILE A 417 3.48 15.82 -23.19
CA ILE A 417 3.06 16.51 -21.97
C ILE A 417 1.88 15.79 -21.30
N LEU A 418 0.87 15.38 -22.06
CA LEU A 418 -0.27 14.64 -21.54
C LEU A 418 0.15 13.32 -20.88
N GLN A 419 0.97 12.53 -21.58
CA GLN A 419 1.48 11.27 -21.04
C GLN A 419 2.30 11.48 -19.77
N ALA A 420 3.22 12.44 -19.77
CA ALA A 420 4.09 12.70 -18.63
C ALA A 420 3.30 13.23 -17.42
N THR A 421 2.26 14.03 -17.68
CA THR A 421 1.34 14.52 -16.64
C THR A 421 0.57 13.35 -16.02
N LEU A 422 -0.04 12.50 -16.84
CA LEU A 422 -0.77 11.33 -16.33
C LEU A 422 0.14 10.38 -15.56
N PHE A 423 1.38 10.16 -16.04
CA PHE A 423 2.38 9.37 -15.32
C PHE A 423 2.69 9.99 -13.95
N ALA A 424 2.97 11.29 -13.88
CA ALA A 424 3.25 11.96 -12.62
C ALA A 424 2.06 11.98 -11.65
N THR A 425 0.84 12.18 -12.15
CA THR A 425 -0.37 12.24 -11.33
C THR A 425 -0.68 10.91 -10.66
N ILE A 426 -0.50 9.76 -11.32
CA ILE A 426 -0.83 8.46 -10.71
C ILE A 426 0.09 8.11 -9.52
N HIS A 427 1.25 8.76 -9.40
CA HIS A 427 2.15 8.57 -8.26
C HIS A 427 1.69 9.33 -7.01
N GLN A 428 0.74 10.27 -7.17
CA GLN A 428 -0.02 10.89 -6.06
C GLN A 428 0.88 11.56 -5.00
N GLN A 429 1.99 12.13 -5.46
CA GLN A 429 2.97 12.84 -4.66
C GLN A 429 3.20 14.22 -5.26
N LEU A 430 2.48 15.22 -4.76
CA LEU A 430 2.50 16.57 -5.35
C LEU A 430 3.90 17.20 -5.34
N PHE A 431 4.66 16.98 -4.25
CA PHE A 431 6.04 17.43 -4.15
C PHE A 431 6.94 16.76 -5.21
N LEU A 432 6.80 15.46 -5.45
CA LEU A 432 7.61 14.75 -6.44
C LEU A 432 7.05 14.83 -7.87
N PHE A 433 5.93 15.53 -8.09
CA PHE A 433 5.32 15.67 -9.41
C PHE A 433 6.31 16.14 -10.49
N PRO A 434 7.17 17.18 -10.28
CA PRO A 434 8.14 17.61 -11.29
C PRO A 434 9.17 16.52 -11.62
N VAL A 435 9.55 15.71 -10.64
CA VAL A 435 10.51 14.60 -10.81
C VAL A 435 9.89 13.50 -11.68
N PHE A 436 8.67 13.05 -11.34
CA PHE A 436 7.97 12.05 -12.13
C PHE A 436 7.61 12.54 -13.54
N PHE A 437 7.22 13.81 -13.67
CA PHE A 437 6.94 14.43 -14.96
C PHE A 437 8.19 14.46 -15.85
N GLY A 438 9.33 14.89 -15.31
CA GLY A 438 10.62 14.87 -16.02
C GLY A 438 11.05 13.46 -16.41
N PHE A 439 10.88 12.47 -15.52
CA PHE A 439 11.13 11.07 -15.83
C PHE A 439 10.24 10.55 -16.97
N GLY A 440 8.95 10.91 -16.95
CA GLY A 440 7.98 10.63 -18.00
C GLY A 440 8.42 11.15 -19.37
N ILE A 441 8.92 12.39 -19.42
CA ILE A 441 9.45 12.99 -20.65
C ILE A 441 10.69 12.23 -21.14
N VAL A 442 11.67 11.99 -20.27
CA VAL A 442 12.97 11.40 -20.66
C VAL A 442 12.80 10.00 -21.26
N THR A 443 12.03 9.15 -20.61
CA THR A 443 11.71 7.79 -21.10
C THR A 443 10.98 7.82 -22.45
N ALA A 444 10.02 8.74 -22.63
CA ALA A 444 9.36 8.93 -23.93
C ALA A 444 10.33 9.41 -25.02
N LEU A 445 11.27 10.31 -24.70
CA LEU A 445 12.32 10.77 -25.62
C LEU A 445 13.31 9.66 -25.99
N LEU A 446 13.65 8.78 -25.05
CA LEU A 446 14.45 7.58 -25.33
C LEU A 446 13.74 6.67 -26.34
N ASN A 447 12.46 6.40 -26.13
CA ASN A 447 11.63 5.57 -27.02
C ASN A 447 11.52 6.20 -28.41
N LYS A 448 11.34 7.53 -28.51
CA LYS A 448 11.37 8.25 -29.79
C LYS A 448 12.72 8.15 -30.51
N LYS A 449 13.84 8.26 -29.77
CA LYS A 449 15.20 8.28 -30.34
C LYS A 449 15.64 6.91 -30.85
N PHE A 450 15.37 5.84 -30.08
CA PHE A 450 15.86 4.50 -30.36
C PHE A 450 14.82 3.57 -30.97
N GLY A 451 13.53 3.93 -30.90
CA GLY A 451 12.42 3.01 -31.19
C GLY A 451 12.20 2.02 -30.06
N GLY A 452 10.99 1.48 -29.99
CA GLY A 452 10.61 0.50 -28.97
C GLY A 452 10.47 1.08 -27.56
N LEU A 453 10.13 0.20 -26.61
CA LEU A 453 9.92 0.53 -25.19
C LEU A 453 11.08 0.08 -24.31
N ILE A 454 11.92 -0.86 -24.78
CA ILE A 454 13.04 -1.42 -24.00
C ILE A 454 14.00 -0.36 -23.44
N PRO A 455 14.37 0.72 -24.16
CA PRO A 455 15.25 1.75 -23.59
C PRO A 455 14.65 2.43 -22.35
N GLY A 456 13.36 2.78 -22.40
CA GLY A 456 12.61 3.32 -21.26
C GLY A 456 12.47 2.30 -20.13
N ILE A 457 12.13 1.05 -20.45
CA ILE A 457 12.01 -0.04 -19.47
C ILE A 457 13.31 -0.23 -18.69
N ILE A 458 14.46 -0.30 -19.36
CA ILE A 458 15.75 -0.47 -18.69
C ILE A 458 16.06 0.70 -17.76
N LEU A 459 15.86 1.95 -18.22
CA LEU A 459 16.06 3.14 -17.38
C LEU A 459 15.20 3.09 -16.12
N HIS A 460 13.94 2.69 -16.29
CA HIS A 460 12.95 2.65 -15.22
C HIS A 460 13.23 1.51 -14.23
N ILE A 461 13.62 0.33 -14.71
CA ILE A 461 14.06 -0.78 -13.86
C ILE A 461 15.27 -0.37 -13.01
N ILE A 462 16.28 0.27 -13.63
CA ILE A 462 17.47 0.74 -12.90
C ILE A 462 17.06 1.74 -11.81
N ASN A 463 16.24 2.72 -12.17
CA ASN A 463 15.78 3.73 -11.21
C ASN A 463 15.02 3.09 -10.03
N ASN A 464 14.02 2.26 -10.31
CA ASN A 464 13.19 1.69 -9.26
C ASN A 464 13.96 0.66 -8.43
N THR A 465 14.85 -0.11 -9.05
CA THR A 465 15.70 -1.05 -8.30
C THR A 465 16.59 -0.29 -7.32
N ILE A 466 17.22 0.82 -7.71
CA ILE A 466 18.01 1.67 -6.81
C ILE A 466 17.15 2.23 -5.66
N VAL A 467 15.97 2.75 -5.97
CA VAL A 467 15.05 3.31 -4.95
C VAL A 467 14.62 2.22 -3.96
N VAL A 468 14.13 1.09 -4.44
CA VAL A 468 13.69 -0.04 -3.59
C VAL A 468 14.85 -0.59 -2.78
N SER A 469 16.04 -0.70 -3.36
CA SER A 469 17.23 -1.16 -2.63
C SER A 469 17.63 -0.20 -1.52
N SER A 470 17.50 1.12 -1.76
CA SER A 470 17.73 2.12 -0.70
C SER A 470 16.66 2.06 0.40
N MET A 471 15.41 1.77 0.06
CA MET A 471 14.35 1.55 1.04
C MET A 471 14.64 0.32 1.90
N ILE A 472 15.07 -0.79 1.29
CA ILE A 472 15.46 -2.01 2.01
C ILE A 472 16.64 -1.72 2.94
N ALA A 473 17.70 -1.07 2.45
CA ALA A 473 18.89 -0.77 3.25
C ALA A 473 18.63 0.19 4.42
N ASN A 474 17.61 1.03 4.33
CA ASN A 474 17.19 1.92 5.41
C ASN A 474 16.17 1.26 6.36
N HIS A 475 15.55 0.16 5.95
CA HIS A 475 14.56 -0.59 6.72
C HIS A 475 15.17 -1.80 7.46
N THR A 476 16.33 -2.29 7.02
CA THR A 476 17.15 -3.30 7.72
C THR A 476 18.25 -2.64 8.54
#